data_AF-A0A946H052-F1
#
_entry.id   AF-A0A946H052-F1
#
_cell.length_a   1.000
_cell.length_b   1.000
_cell.length_c   1.000
_cell.angle_alpha   90.00
_cell.angle_beta   90.00
_cell.angle_gamma   90.00
#
_symmetry.space_group_name_H-M   'P 1'
#
loop_
_entity.id
_entity.type
_entity.pdbx_description
1 polymer ?
#
loop_
_entity_poly.entity_id
_entity_poly.type
_entity_poly.pdbx_seq_one_letter_code
_entity_poly.pdbx_strand_id
1 'polypeptide(L)'
;MESNKTDGDGAVEPELAAPLRKRRWLVWLAVVFVAVAVVGVLSALRTRNLTAGQIVDQPGQYLSPNGSFHLKITETKEGNIRLTRLNSKRRHYFIPSSVETLLFEFEGEREWFFCFDKYDRLWVFRGKWNSQWGETHEISGGFVPHVPDVLREGFMFNSGQIFSGFNAVSSTGDWAGVPPEFFDRMPDKRNGKWGNITLIPDHAPPLTRQQESMARETLRRR
;
A
#
# COMPACT_ATOMS: atom_id res chain seq x y z
N MET A 1 91.10 -32.42 -15.60
CA MET A 1 91.23 -31.13 -14.88
C MET A 1 90.17 -30.19 -15.42
N GLU A 2 89.30 -29.74 -14.51
CA GLU A 2 88.58 -28.45 -14.47
C GLU A 2 87.90 -27.94 -15.75
N SER A 3 86.56 -27.91 -15.81
CA SER A 3 85.67 -26.87 -15.24
C SER A 3 85.86 -25.48 -15.86
N ASN A 4 84.93 -25.06 -16.73
CA ASN A 4 84.05 -23.94 -16.36
C ASN A 4 82.78 -23.80 -17.23
N LYS A 5 81.71 -23.43 -16.51
CA LYS A 5 80.40 -22.83 -16.86
C LYS A 5 80.41 -21.82 -18.02
N THR A 6 79.33 -21.42 -18.69
CA THR A 6 77.85 -21.63 -18.66
C THR A 6 77.32 -21.03 -19.98
N ASP A 7 76.15 -21.45 -20.46
CA ASP A 7 75.00 -20.54 -20.73
C ASP A 7 73.95 -21.18 -21.65
N GLY A 8 72.70 -20.82 -21.37
CA GLY A 8 71.52 -21.09 -22.19
C GLY A 8 70.78 -22.37 -21.80
N ASP A 9 69.47 -22.42 -21.72
CA ASP A 9 68.42 -21.43 -21.84
C ASP A 9 67.13 -22.15 -21.39
N GLY A 10 66.07 -21.43 -21.05
CA GLY A 10 64.73 -22.03 -20.93
C GLY A 10 64.15 -22.13 -19.52
N ALA A 11 64.25 -21.07 -18.71
CA ALA A 11 63.18 -20.78 -17.77
C ALA A 11 61.93 -20.35 -18.59
N VAL A 12 61.02 -21.28 -18.85
CA VAL A 12 59.68 -20.93 -19.34
C VAL A 12 58.82 -20.64 -18.12
N GLU A 13 58.72 -19.36 -17.77
CA GLU A 13 57.69 -18.85 -16.87
C GLU A 13 56.29 -19.21 -17.37
N PRO A 14 55.37 -19.67 -16.51
CA PRO A 14 53.95 -19.72 -16.84
C PRO A 14 53.29 -18.39 -16.46
N GLU A 15 53.69 -17.28 -17.09
CA GLU A 15 53.06 -15.97 -16.83
C GLU A 15 52.01 -15.61 -17.90
N LEU A 16 50.98 -16.45 -18.10
CA LEU A 16 49.91 -16.09 -19.06
C LEU A 16 48.52 -16.67 -18.76
N ALA A 17 48.18 -16.92 -17.50
CA ALA A 17 46.83 -17.39 -17.11
C ALA A 17 45.96 -16.33 -16.40
N ALA A 18 46.29 -15.04 -16.48
CA ALA A 18 45.68 -14.00 -15.64
C ALA A 18 44.72 -12.95 -16.26
N PRO A 19 44.24 -12.97 -17.54
CA PRO A 19 43.26 -11.96 -17.97
C PRO A 19 41.79 -12.42 -17.89
N LEU A 20 41.50 -13.71 -17.92
CA LEU A 20 40.10 -14.19 -18.09
C LEU A 20 39.25 -14.15 -16.81
N ARG A 21 39.87 -14.22 -15.63
CA ARG A 21 39.16 -14.24 -14.34
C ARG A 21 38.64 -12.86 -13.93
N LYS A 22 39.39 -11.79 -14.22
CA LYS A 22 38.97 -10.39 -13.98
C LYS A 22 37.83 -9.95 -14.92
N ARG A 23 37.85 -10.40 -16.18
CA ARG A 23 36.83 -10.08 -17.20
C ARG A 23 35.46 -10.70 -16.87
N ARG A 24 35.44 -11.94 -16.35
CA ARG A 24 34.22 -12.61 -15.89
C ARG A 24 33.54 -11.89 -14.72
N TRP A 25 34.31 -11.30 -13.81
CA TRP A 25 33.77 -10.60 -12.64
C TRP A 25 33.05 -9.30 -13.02
N LEU A 26 33.60 -8.55 -13.98
CA LEU A 26 32.95 -7.36 -14.54
C LEU A 26 31.63 -7.68 -15.26
N VAL A 27 31.58 -8.80 -15.99
CA VAL A 27 30.34 -9.27 -16.64
C VAL A 27 29.30 -9.65 -15.60
N TRP A 28 29.68 -10.36 -14.53
CA TRP A 28 28.76 -10.68 -13.43
C TRP A 28 28.23 -9.43 -12.72
N LEU A 29 29.08 -8.43 -12.45
CA LEU A 29 28.66 -7.15 -11.89
C LEU A 29 27.68 -6.41 -12.80
N ALA A 30 27.94 -6.37 -14.10
CA ALA A 30 27.03 -5.75 -15.08
C ALA A 30 25.68 -6.49 -15.13
N VAL A 31 25.68 -7.83 -15.11
CA VAL A 31 24.45 -8.63 -15.08
C VAL A 31 23.66 -8.38 -13.80
N VAL A 32 24.32 -8.35 -12.63
CA VAL A 32 23.66 -8.04 -11.36
C VAL A 32 23.10 -6.62 -11.36
N PHE A 33 23.85 -5.65 -11.87
CA PHE A 33 23.39 -4.26 -11.96
C PHE A 33 22.16 -4.13 -12.87
N VAL A 34 22.19 -4.75 -14.05
CA VAL A 34 21.04 -4.80 -14.97
C VAL A 34 19.86 -5.52 -14.32
N ALA A 35 20.08 -6.64 -13.62
CA ALA A 35 19.02 -7.34 -12.91
C ALA A 35 18.38 -6.46 -11.82
N VAL A 36 19.18 -5.74 -11.02
CA VAL A 36 18.68 -4.78 -10.03
C VAL A 36 17.90 -3.64 -10.68
N ALA A 37 18.40 -3.10 -11.80
CA ALA A 37 17.70 -2.05 -12.54
C ALA A 37 16.37 -2.53 -13.11
N VAL A 38 16.33 -3.72 -13.72
CA VAL A 38 15.10 -4.34 -14.26
C VAL A 38 14.10 -4.61 -13.13
N VAL A 39 14.53 -5.17 -12.00
CA VAL A 39 13.67 -5.40 -10.83
C VAL A 39 13.13 -4.07 -10.28
N GLY A 40 13.96 -3.02 -10.24
CA GLY A 40 13.55 -1.68 -9.84
C GLY A 40 12.48 -1.08 -10.77
N VAL A 41 12.69 -1.17 -12.08
CA VAL A 41 11.73 -0.68 -13.10
C VAL A 41 10.41 -1.47 -13.04
N LEU A 42 10.47 -2.80 -12.98
CA LEU A 42 9.27 -3.64 -12.88
C LEU A 42 8.49 -3.39 -11.57
N SER A 43 9.18 -3.13 -10.48
CA SER A 43 8.54 -2.75 -9.21
C SER A 43 7.85 -1.38 -9.31
N ALA A 44 8.48 -0.41 -9.96
CA ALA A 44 7.90 0.91 -10.18
C ALA A 44 6.67 0.89 -11.11
N LEU A 45 6.68 0.04 -12.14
CA LEU A 45 5.55 -0.17 -13.05
C LEU A 45 4.34 -0.84 -12.37
N ARG A 46 4.55 -1.50 -11.23
CA ARG A 46 3.49 -2.21 -10.50
C ARG A 46 2.60 -1.29 -9.65
N THR A 47 3.11 -0.11 -9.29
CA THR A 47 2.36 0.88 -8.52
C THR A 47 1.52 1.74 -9.45
N ARG A 48 0.21 1.78 -9.21
CA ARG A 48 -0.73 2.63 -9.96
C ARG A 48 -0.99 3.93 -9.21
N ASN A 49 -0.81 5.08 -9.87
CA ASN A 49 -1.18 6.37 -9.31
C ASN A 49 -2.69 6.56 -9.43
N LEU A 50 -3.36 6.86 -8.32
CA LEU A 50 -4.80 7.06 -8.30
C LEU A 50 -5.15 8.54 -8.37
N THR A 51 -6.26 8.86 -9.03
CA THR A 51 -6.89 10.18 -8.89
C THR A 51 -7.84 10.20 -7.70
N ALA A 52 -8.10 11.40 -7.14
CA ALA A 52 -9.07 11.54 -6.05
C ALA A 52 -10.44 11.01 -6.49
N GLY A 53 -11.11 10.26 -5.60
CA GLY A 53 -12.41 9.63 -5.87
C GLY A 53 -12.36 8.40 -6.78
N GLN A 54 -11.20 8.02 -7.32
CA GLN A 54 -11.09 6.83 -8.16
C GLN A 54 -11.40 5.56 -7.34
N ILE A 55 -12.47 4.87 -7.74
CA ILE A 55 -12.91 3.61 -7.12
C ILE A 55 -12.01 2.48 -7.58
N VAL A 56 -11.59 1.67 -6.62
CA VAL A 56 -10.78 0.48 -6.85
C VAL A 56 -11.30 -0.68 -6.01
N ASP A 57 -11.45 -1.82 -6.65
CA ASP A 57 -12.03 -3.06 -6.12
C ASP A 57 -11.17 -4.30 -6.44
N GLN A 58 -9.90 -4.08 -6.82
CA GLN A 58 -8.96 -5.14 -7.17
C GLN A 58 -7.64 -5.05 -6.38
N PRO A 59 -7.02 -6.18 -6.00
CA PRO A 59 -5.72 -6.20 -5.36
C PRO A 59 -4.63 -5.52 -6.21
N GLY A 60 -3.62 -4.96 -5.55
CA GLY A 60 -2.57 -4.20 -6.24
C GLY A 60 -1.77 -3.28 -5.33
N GLN A 61 -0.85 -2.52 -5.93
CA GLN A 61 -0.14 -1.44 -5.26
C GLN A 61 -0.58 -0.11 -5.85
N TYR A 62 -0.88 0.84 -4.97
CA TYR A 62 -1.50 2.10 -5.32
C TYR A 62 -0.80 3.23 -4.60
N LEU A 63 -0.63 4.34 -5.30
CA LEU A 63 -0.17 5.60 -4.74
C LEU A 63 -1.34 6.57 -4.66
N SER A 64 -1.50 7.22 -3.52
CA SER A 64 -2.51 8.26 -3.32
C SER A 64 -2.33 9.45 -4.28
N PRO A 65 -3.37 10.27 -4.50
CA PRO A 65 -3.33 11.37 -5.46
C PRO A 65 -2.16 12.33 -5.29
N ASN A 66 -1.74 12.62 -4.05
CA ASN A 66 -0.63 13.52 -3.77
C ASN A 66 0.68 12.79 -3.42
N GLY A 67 0.74 11.47 -3.59
CA GLY A 67 1.95 10.69 -3.37
C GLY A 67 2.33 10.42 -1.92
N SER A 68 1.53 10.86 -0.93
CA SER A 68 1.90 10.73 0.49
C SER A 68 1.60 9.35 1.09
N PHE A 69 0.84 8.51 0.38
CA PHE A 69 0.36 7.22 0.85
C PHE A 69 0.55 6.14 -0.21
N HIS A 70 1.46 5.19 0.04
CA HIS A 70 1.50 3.93 -0.71
C HIS A 70 0.65 2.88 -0.01
N LEU A 71 -0.37 2.40 -0.71
CA LEU A 71 -1.25 1.32 -0.29
C LEU A 71 -0.93 0.06 -1.07
N LYS A 72 -0.82 -1.07 -0.37
CA LYS A 72 -0.73 -2.40 -0.95
C LYS A 72 -1.95 -3.20 -0.49
N ILE A 73 -2.61 -3.81 -1.45
CA ILE A 73 -3.77 -4.67 -1.23
C ILE A 73 -3.41 -6.05 -1.74
N THR A 74 -3.51 -7.03 -0.85
CA THR A 74 -3.21 -8.43 -1.15
C THR A 74 -4.30 -9.33 -0.59
N GLU A 75 -4.53 -10.43 -1.27
CA GLU A 75 -5.30 -11.55 -0.75
C GLU A 75 -4.39 -12.44 0.11
N THR A 76 -4.86 -12.85 1.29
CA THR A 76 -4.15 -13.80 2.15
C THR A 76 -4.38 -15.23 1.67
N LYS A 77 -3.73 -16.22 2.30
CA LYS A 77 -3.94 -17.63 1.95
C LYS A 77 -5.35 -18.10 2.28
N GLU A 78 -5.97 -17.46 3.25
CA GLU A 78 -7.32 -17.68 3.74
C GLU A 78 -8.37 -16.95 2.89
N GLY A 79 -7.98 -16.23 1.83
CA GLY A 79 -8.89 -15.45 0.99
C GLY A 79 -9.27 -14.08 1.60
N ASN A 80 -8.62 -13.65 2.68
CA ASN A 80 -8.88 -12.35 3.29
C ASN A 80 -8.21 -11.23 2.48
N ILE A 81 -8.81 -10.05 2.48
CA ILE A 81 -8.22 -8.86 1.91
C ILE A 81 -7.43 -8.13 3.00
N ARG A 82 -6.13 -7.95 2.72
CA ARG A 82 -5.19 -7.27 3.60
C ARG A 82 -4.75 -5.95 2.96
N LEU A 83 -4.98 -4.85 3.66
CA LEU A 83 -4.54 -3.51 3.31
C LEU A 83 -3.33 -3.15 4.16
N THR A 84 -2.19 -2.90 3.51
CA THR A 84 -0.97 -2.45 4.18
C THR A 84 -0.50 -1.11 3.62
N ARG A 85 -0.06 -0.23 4.51
CA ARG A 85 0.67 0.98 4.15
C ARG A 85 2.14 0.64 3.98
N LEU A 86 2.72 1.01 2.83
CA LEU A 86 4.15 0.87 2.59
C LEU A 86 4.85 2.16 3.00
N ASN A 87 5.57 2.11 4.12
CA ASN A 87 6.37 3.23 4.61
C ASN A 87 7.81 3.09 4.11
N SER A 88 8.28 4.07 3.32
CA SER A 88 9.69 4.11 2.92
C SER A 88 10.54 4.56 4.10
N LYS A 89 11.46 3.70 4.56
CA LYS A 89 12.54 4.12 5.46
C LYS A 89 13.77 4.45 4.62
N ARG A 90 14.22 5.70 4.65
CA ARG A 90 15.60 6.04 4.30
C ARG A 90 16.51 5.54 5.41
N ARG A 91 17.06 4.34 5.27
CA ARG A 91 18.17 3.88 6.13
C ARG A 91 19.48 4.49 5.61
N HIS A 92 20.47 4.67 6.49
CA HIS A 92 21.79 5.24 6.19
C HIS A 92 22.69 4.38 5.27
N TYR A 93 22.11 3.45 4.51
CA TYR A 93 22.79 2.60 3.55
C TYR A 93 21.90 2.50 2.31
N PHE A 94 22.50 2.46 1.13
CA PHE A 94 21.87 2.51 -0.21
C PHE A 94 20.82 1.42 -0.53
N ILE A 95 20.32 0.70 0.48
CA ILE A 95 19.26 -0.31 0.36
C ILE A 95 17.94 0.32 0.80
N PRO A 96 17.03 0.64 -0.13
CA PRO A 96 15.69 1.09 0.24
C PRO A 96 14.97 -0.03 1.00
N SER A 97 14.58 0.23 2.24
CA SER A 97 13.76 -0.71 3.02
C SER A 97 12.36 -0.13 3.18
N SER A 98 11.34 -0.87 2.75
CA SER A 98 9.94 -0.59 3.05
C SER A 98 9.53 -1.30 4.33
N VAL A 99 8.91 -0.58 5.25
CA VAL A 99 8.18 -1.18 6.37
C VAL A 99 6.72 -1.26 5.97
N GLU A 100 6.16 -2.47 5.97
CA GLU A 100 4.72 -2.66 5.77
C GLU A 100 4.02 -2.49 7.13
N THR A 101 3.05 -1.59 7.19
CA THR A 101 2.18 -1.41 8.36
C THR A 101 0.80 -1.92 8.00
N LEU A 102 0.30 -2.92 8.73
CA LEU A 102 -1.07 -3.40 8.57
C LEU A 102 -2.05 -2.29 8.94
N LEU A 103 -2.98 -1.99 8.03
CA LEU A 103 -4.10 -1.08 8.28
C LEU A 103 -5.35 -1.89 8.63
N PHE A 104 -5.77 -2.73 7.69
CA PHE A 104 -6.97 -3.54 7.79
C PHE A 104 -6.70 -4.94 7.28
N GLU A 105 -7.37 -5.90 7.91
CA GLU A 105 -7.60 -7.21 7.36
C GLU A 105 -9.09 -7.51 7.53
N PHE A 106 -9.72 -7.94 6.45
CA PHE A 106 -11.12 -8.31 6.45
C PHE A 106 -11.36 -9.41 5.43
N GLU A 107 -12.53 -10.02 5.49
CA GLU A 107 -12.86 -11.20 4.72
C GLU A 107 -13.10 -10.83 3.25
N GLY A 108 -12.41 -11.49 2.32
CA GLY A 108 -12.45 -11.14 0.91
C GLY A 108 -13.74 -11.53 0.19
N GLU A 109 -14.58 -12.35 0.82
CA GLU A 109 -15.90 -12.70 0.31
C GLU A 109 -16.91 -11.55 0.39
N ARG A 110 -16.60 -10.49 1.15
CA ARG A 110 -17.43 -9.28 1.20
C ARG A 110 -17.25 -8.51 -0.10
N GLU A 111 -18.30 -7.85 -0.57
CA GLU A 111 -18.10 -6.75 -1.52
C GLU A 111 -17.20 -5.70 -0.86
N TRP A 112 -16.17 -5.24 -1.56
CA TRP A 112 -15.32 -4.18 -1.04
C TRP A 112 -14.86 -3.29 -2.18
N PHE A 113 -14.62 -2.04 -1.85
CA PHE A 113 -13.93 -1.09 -2.71
C PHE A 113 -13.33 0.00 -1.84
N PHE A 114 -12.35 0.71 -2.39
CA PHE A 114 -11.73 1.84 -1.72
C PHE A 114 -11.52 2.99 -2.70
N CYS A 115 -11.24 4.16 -2.13
CA CYS A 115 -10.70 5.29 -2.86
C CYS A 115 -9.84 6.16 -1.93
N PHE A 116 -9.07 7.06 -2.52
CA PHE A 116 -8.50 8.18 -1.80
C PHE A 116 -9.28 9.45 -2.09
N ASP A 117 -9.42 10.33 -1.11
CA ASP A 117 -9.88 11.69 -1.37
C ASP A 117 -8.73 12.63 -1.81
N LYS A 118 -9.08 13.88 -2.13
CA LYS A 118 -8.12 14.92 -2.56
C LYS A 118 -7.04 15.27 -1.53
N TYR A 119 -7.15 14.77 -0.30
CA TYR A 119 -6.22 15.01 0.81
C TYR A 119 -5.50 13.74 1.26
N ASP A 120 -5.51 12.69 0.44
CA ASP A 120 -4.89 11.39 0.73
C ASP A 120 -5.47 10.71 1.99
N ARG A 121 -6.74 10.93 2.32
CA ARG A 121 -7.47 10.04 3.26
C ARG A 121 -7.98 8.83 2.49
N LEU A 122 -7.74 7.65 3.02
CA LEU A 122 -8.20 6.38 2.47
C LEU A 122 -9.61 6.09 3.00
N TRP A 123 -10.55 5.84 2.10
CA TRP A 123 -11.92 5.43 2.39
C TRP A 123 -12.12 4.01 1.89
N VAL A 124 -12.65 3.12 2.73
CA VAL A 124 -12.87 1.71 2.41
C VAL A 124 -14.31 1.36 2.74
N PHE A 125 -15.02 0.83 1.76
CA PHE A 125 -16.33 0.21 1.97
C PHE A 125 -16.12 -1.28 2.15
N ARG A 126 -16.77 -1.83 3.19
CA ARG A 126 -16.85 -3.25 3.45
C ARG A 126 -18.31 -3.65 3.47
N GLY A 127 -18.73 -4.47 2.53
CA GLY A 127 -20.11 -4.90 2.34
C GLY A 127 -20.54 -6.00 3.29
N LYS A 128 -21.73 -6.55 3.02
CA LYS A 128 -22.27 -7.73 3.73
C LYS A 128 -21.50 -8.99 3.31
N TRP A 129 -21.55 -10.02 4.16
CA TRP A 129 -21.18 -11.37 3.73
C TRP A 129 -22.28 -11.98 2.85
N ASN A 130 -22.02 -13.19 2.36
CA ASN A 130 -23.03 -13.99 1.70
C ASN A 130 -24.19 -14.29 2.68
N SER A 131 -25.39 -13.83 2.30
CA SER A 131 -26.64 -13.98 3.08
C SER A 131 -26.98 -15.42 3.51
N GLN A 132 -26.39 -16.43 2.87
CA GLN A 132 -26.58 -17.84 3.24
C GLN A 132 -25.94 -18.23 4.58
N TRP A 133 -25.08 -17.37 5.16
CA TRP A 133 -24.29 -17.69 6.35
C TRP A 133 -24.89 -17.16 7.67
N GLY A 134 -26.07 -16.51 7.61
CA GLY A 134 -26.78 -15.99 8.78
C GLY A 134 -26.36 -14.57 9.20
N GLU A 135 -27.02 -14.01 10.23
CA GLU A 135 -26.79 -12.63 10.70
C GLU A 135 -25.47 -12.44 11.48
N THR A 136 -24.88 -13.54 11.93
CA THR A 136 -23.56 -13.63 12.54
C THR A 136 -22.86 -14.86 12.00
N HIS A 137 -21.57 -14.74 11.69
CA HIS A 137 -20.75 -15.88 11.32
C HIS A 137 -19.48 -15.89 12.16
N GLU A 138 -19.16 -17.10 12.63
CA GLU A 138 -18.03 -17.38 13.50
C GLU A 138 -16.76 -17.41 12.67
N ILE A 139 -15.83 -16.52 13.00
CA ILE A 139 -14.47 -16.54 12.46
C ILE A 139 -13.49 -16.79 13.61
N SER A 140 -12.27 -17.21 13.29
CA SER A 140 -11.17 -17.36 14.25
C SER A 140 -10.93 -16.05 15.01
N GLY A 141 -11.54 -15.91 16.20
CA GLY A 141 -11.49 -14.68 17.00
C GLY A 141 -12.84 -14.10 17.45
N GLY A 142 -13.98 -14.68 17.03
CA GLY A 142 -15.31 -14.36 17.55
C GLY A 142 -16.39 -14.19 16.47
N PHE A 143 -17.51 -13.59 16.86
CA PHE A 143 -18.63 -13.27 15.97
C PHE A 143 -18.48 -11.85 15.41
N VAL A 144 -18.47 -11.71 14.08
CA VAL A 144 -18.45 -10.39 13.42
C VAL A 144 -19.85 -10.11 12.85
N PRO A 145 -20.40 -8.91 13.04
CA PRO A 145 -21.72 -8.57 12.53
C PRO A 145 -21.76 -8.51 10.99
N HIS A 146 -22.85 -9.01 10.42
CA HIS A 146 -23.13 -9.13 8.98
C HIS A 146 -23.55 -7.79 8.31
N VAL A 147 -23.12 -6.66 8.84
CA VAL A 147 -23.54 -5.34 8.36
C VAL A 147 -22.46 -4.70 7.50
N PRO A 148 -22.84 -3.87 6.49
CA PRO A 148 -21.88 -3.04 5.81
C PRO A 148 -21.25 -2.03 6.78
N ASP A 149 -20.04 -1.58 6.47
CA ASP A 149 -19.35 -0.55 7.21
C ASP A 149 -18.46 0.28 6.27
N VAL A 150 -18.23 1.53 6.66
CA VAL A 150 -17.30 2.45 5.99
C VAL A 150 -16.21 2.81 6.96
N LEU A 151 -14.99 2.58 6.50
CA LEU A 151 -13.76 2.76 7.22
C LEU A 151 -12.99 3.94 6.60
N ARG A 152 -12.34 4.74 7.44
CA ARG A 152 -11.47 5.82 7.00
C ARG A 152 -10.15 5.80 7.74
N GLU A 153 -9.06 5.77 6.98
CA GLU A 153 -7.69 5.92 7.48
C GLU A 153 -7.13 7.27 7.00
N GLY A 154 -6.51 8.02 7.90
CA GLY A 154 -5.94 9.32 7.56
C GLY A 154 -6.13 10.30 8.69
N PHE A 155 -6.71 11.46 8.41
CA PHE A 155 -7.00 12.45 9.43
C PHE A 155 -8.50 12.64 9.66
N MET A 156 -8.82 13.07 10.88
CA MET A 156 -10.17 13.26 11.40
C MET A 156 -10.30 14.66 11.99
N PHE A 157 -11.52 15.19 12.02
CA PHE A 157 -11.80 16.47 12.64
C PHE A 157 -12.56 16.26 13.94
N ASN A 158 -12.07 16.81 15.04
CA ASN A 158 -12.81 16.82 16.30
C ASN A 158 -12.58 18.16 17.00
N SER A 159 -13.67 18.86 17.34
CA SER A 159 -13.65 20.08 18.16
C SER A 159 -12.62 21.13 17.70
N GLY A 160 -12.50 21.35 16.39
CA GLY A 160 -11.55 22.31 15.81
C GLY A 160 -10.10 21.83 15.69
N GLN A 161 -9.81 20.57 16.05
CA GLN A 161 -8.50 19.93 15.95
C GLN A 161 -8.49 18.84 14.88
N ILE A 162 -7.29 18.54 14.37
CA ILE A 162 -7.03 17.48 13.39
C ILE A 162 -6.19 16.39 14.03
N PHE A 163 -6.63 15.15 13.89
CA PHE A 163 -5.95 13.98 14.45
C PHE A 163 -5.71 12.96 13.35
N SER A 164 -4.55 12.31 13.35
CA SER A 164 -4.32 11.16 12.48
C SER A 164 -4.79 9.88 13.15
N GLY A 165 -5.42 9.00 12.40
CA GLY A 165 -5.87 7.71 12.87
C GLY A 165 -6.91 7.07 11.98
N PHE A 166 -7.54 6.07 12.56
CA PHE A 166 -8.54 5.22 11.95
C PHE A 166 -9.92 5.48 12.55
N ASN A 167 -10.96 5.45 11.72
CA ASN A 167 -12.35 5.59 12.14
C ASN A 167 -13.30 4.67 11.35
N ALA A 168 -14.22 4.00 12.05
CA ALA A 168 -15.44 3.45 11.48
C ALA A 168 -16.47 4.60 11.30
N VAL A 169 -16.49 5.16 10.09
CA VAL A 169 -17.32 6.32 9.74
C VAL A 169 -18.80 6.02 9.90
N SER A 170 -19.25 4.81 9.57
CA SER A 170 -20.67 4.45 9.73
C SER A 170 -21.11 4.50 11.21
N SER A 171 -20.22 4.09 12.13
CA SER A 171 -20.48 4.11 13.57
C SER A 171 -20.44 5.53 14.13
N THR A 172 -19.46 6.34 13.74
CA THR A 172 -19.23 7.68 14.31
C THR A 172 -20.00 8.82 13.63
N GLY A 173 -20.49 8.60 12.41
CA GLY A 173 -21.17 9.63 11.63
C GLY A 173 -20.23 10.67 10.98
N ASP A 174 -18.91 10.50 11.04
CA ASP A 174 -17.94 11.45 10.47
C ASP A 174 -17.75 11.25 8.95
N TRP A 175 -18.82 11.52 8.21
CA TRP A 175 -18.89 11.43 6.75
C TRP A 175 -18.21 12.60 6.03
N ALA A 176 -17.66 13.58 6.77
CA ALA A 176 -17.19 14.84 6.22
C ALA A 176 -16.07 14.67 5.19
N GLY A 177 -16.34 15.13 3.97
CA GLY A 177 -15.42 15.09 2.84
C GLY A 177 -15.23 13.70 2.23
N VAL A 178 -16.17 12.77 2.44
CA VAL A 178 -16.23 11.52 1.66
C VAL A 178 -16.29 11.87 0.16
N PRO A 179 -15.52 11.18 -0.70
CA PRO A 179 -15.60 11.40 -2.14
C PRO A 179 -17.01 11.09 -2.68
N PRO A 180 -17.60 11.96 -3.53
CA PRO A 180 -18.93 11.73 -4.08
C PRO A 180 -19.05 10.39 -4.82
N GLU A 181 -18.05 10.03 -5.61
CA GLU A 181 -18.03 8.79 -6.39
C GLU A 181 -18.08 7.55 -5.47
N PHE A 182 -17.34 7.60 -4.37
CA PHE A 182 -17.34 6.55 -3.35
C PHE A 182 -18.69 6.48 -2.66
N PHE A 183 -19.20 7.63 -2.24
CA PHE A 183 -20.49 7.74 -1.58
C PHE A 183 -21.62 7.21 -2.47
N ASP A 184 -21.60 7.54 -3.76
CA ASP A 184 -22.59 7.13 -4.74
C ASP A 184 -22.56 5.64 -5.02
N ARG A 185 -21.37 5.03 -5.05
CA ARG A 185 -21.18 3.59 -5.25
C ARG A 185 -21.69 2.71 -4.09
N MET A 186 -21.84 3.26 -2.88
CA MET A 186 -22.30 2.49 -1.73
C MET A 186 -23.74 1.97 -1.93
N PRO A 187 -23.97 0.66 -1.79
CA PRO A 187 -25.31 0.08 -1.88
C PRO A 187 -26.14 0.42 -0.63
N ASP A 188 -27.47 0.38 -0.79
CA ASP A 188 -28.45 0.41 0.32
C ASP A 188 -28.23 1.49 1.40
N LYS A 189 -27.74 2.68 1.04
CA LYS A 189 -27.45 3.78 2.00
C LYS A 189 -28.62 4.12 2.95
N ARG A 190 -29.86 4.05 2.43
CA ARG A 190 -31.09 4.40 3.19
C ARG A 190 -31.83 3.20 3.75
N ASN A 191 -31.82 2.08 3.03
CA ASN A 191 -32.66 0.91 3.33
C ASN A 191 -31.85 -0.29 3.80
N GLY A 192 -30.53 -0.14 3.90
CA GLY A 192 -29.63 -1.19 4.33
C GLY A 192 -29.74 -1.42 5.84
N LYS A 193 -29.62 -2.68 6.25
CA LYS A 193 -29.30 -3.03 7.63
C LYS A 193 -27.81 -2.72 7.86
N TRP A 194 -27.54 -1.50 8.25
CA TRP A 194 -26.28 -1.11 8.86
C TRP A 194 -26.42 -1.38 10.38
N GLY A 195 -25.33 -1.61 11.12
CA GLY A 195 -25.40 -2.00 12.54
C GLY A 195 -26.00 -0.93 13.47
N ASN A 196 -25.55 -0.87 14.74
CA ASN A 196 -25.81 0.30 15.58
C ASN A 196 -24.98 1.49 15.06
N ILE A 197 -25.48 2.12 14.00
CA ILE A 197 -24.80 3.19 13.26
C ILE A 197 -25.50 4.53 13.44
N THR A 198 -24.72 5.59 13.25
CA THR A 198 -25.25 6.95 13.11
C THR A 198 -25.87 7.10 11.73
N LEU A 199 -26.96 7.88 11.60
CA LEU A 199 -27.67 8.09 10.33
C LEU A 199 -26.69 8.45 9.19
N ILE A 200 -26.74 7.67 8.11
CA ILE A 200 -26.00 7.97 6.88
C ILE A 200 -26.66 9.19 6.22
N PRO A 201 -25.90 10.23 5.85
CA PRO A 201 -26.47 11.42 5.24
C PRO A 201 -27.08 11.10 3.87
N ASP A 202 -27.92 12.00 3.35
CA ASP A 202 -28.54 11.79 2.03
C ASP A 202 -27.58 12.03 0.86
N HIS A 203 -26.54 12.81 1.08
CA HIS A 203 -25.53 13.17 0.11
C HIS A 203 -24.16 13.24 0.80
N ALA A 204 -23.08 13.12 0.03
CA ALA A 204 -21.72 13.27 0.51
C ALA A 204 -21.54 14.66 1.15
N PRO A 205 -21.37 14.77 2.49
CA PRO A 205 -21.25 16.07 3.12
C PRO A 205 -19.86 16.64 2.82
N PRO A 206 -19.76 17.88 2.30
CA PRO A 206 -18.47 18.49 2.02
C PRO A 206 -17.75 18.83 3.33
N LEU A 207 -16.43 19.02 3.25
CA LEU A 207 -15.70 19.66 4.34
C LEU A 207 -16.11 21.13 4.46
N THR A 208 -16.13 21.66 5.69
CA THR A 208 -16.24 23.10 5.91
C THR A 208 -14.95 23.81 5.46
N ARG A 209 -15.01 25.12 5.21
CA ARG A 209 -13.81 25.92 4.82
C ARG A 209 -12.65 25.77 5.81
N GLN A 210 -12.95 25.73 7.11
CA GLN A 210 -11.95 25.53 8.15
C GLN A 210 -11.29 24.15 8.05
N GLN A 211 -12.11 23.10 7.91
CA GLN A 211 -11.63 21.73 7.73
C GLN A 211 -10.80 21.58 6.46
N GLU A 212 -11.22 22.19 5.35
CA GLU A 212 -10.43 22.21 4.12
C GLU A 212 -9.06 22.89 4.32
N SER A 213 -9.01 24.00 5.04
CA SER A 213 -7.75 24.69 5.35
C SER A 213 -6.82 23.80 6.18
N MET A 214 -7.34 23.16 7.22
CA MET A 214 -6.58 22.25 8.07
C MET A 214 -6.10 21.00 7.30
N ALA A 215 -6.94 20.46 6.41
CA ALA A 215 -6.60 19.33 5.56
C ALA A 215 -5.46 19.67 4.58
N ARG A 216 -5.54 20.83 3.92
CA ARG A 216 -4.48 21.33 3.02
C ARG A 216 -3.16 21.52 3.75
N GLU A 217 -3.21 22.11 4.94
CA GLU A 217 -2.02 22.33 5.77
C GLU A 217 -1.41 20.99 6.22
N THR A 218 -2.23 20.03 6.60
CA THR A 218 -1.77 18.67 6.97
C THR A 218 -1.10 17.97 5.80
N LEU A 219 -1.68 18.08 4.60
CA LEU A 219 -1.12 17.50 3.39
C LEU A 219 0.26 18.09 3.04
N ARG A 220 0.44 19.41 3.20
CA ARG A 220 1.71 20.11 2.94
C ARG A 220 2.85 19.70 3.87
N ARG A 221 2.53 19.17 5.06
CA ARG A 221 3.51 18.78 6.08
C ARG A 221 4.02 17.35 5.94
N ARG A 222 3.45 16.56 5.03
CA ARG A 222 3.82 15.16 4.79
C ARG A 222 4.90 15.05 3.73
#